data_AF-A0A0E3X5J2-F1
#
_entry.id   AF-A0A0E3X5J2-F1
#
_cell.length_a   1.000
_cell.length_b   1.000
_cell.length_c   1.000
_cell.angle_alpha   90.00
_cell.angle_beta   90.00
_cell.angle_gamma   90.00
#
_symmetry.space_group_name_H-M   'P 1'
#
loop_
_entity.id
_entity.type
_entity.pdbx_description
1 polymer ?
#
loop_
_entity_poly.entity_id
_entity_poly.type
_entity_poly.pdbx_seq_one_letter_code
_entity_poly.pdbx_strand_id
1 'polypeptide(L)'
;MVSGLHSSINIHLCANYLLSEKSSMGFVSPTGVWGTNLDEFERRFSPHTTDNEGSHWLRNLYFAYLVELRALAKVAPYLSSEEYFTGQDKEDKELKFAVKDLLSVIETFPSHFNESVMFSGGTSSIKLKNEFREKFMNISKIMDCVGCDKCRLWGKLQVQGMGTALKIL
;
A
#
# COMPACT_ATOMS: atom_id res chain seq x y z
N MET A 1 10.15 0.78 2.55
CA MET A 1 8.85 1.43 2.26
C MET A 1 8.62 1.63 0.76
N VAL A 2 9.32 2.54 0.07
CA VAL A 2 9.09 2.78 -1.38
C VAL A 2 9.28 1.52 -2.24
N SER A 3 10.30 0.70 -1.94
CA SER A 3 10.47 -0.63 -2.59
C SER A 3 9.28 -1.57 -2.33
N GLY A 4 8.69 -1.54 -1.13
CA GLY A 4 7.49 -2.31 -0.82
C GLY A 4 6.27 -1.83 -1.58
N LEU A 5 6.10 -0.51 -1.72
CA LEU A 5 5.06 0.09 -2.57
C LEU A 5 5.21 -0.33 -4.03
N HIS A 6 6.42 -0.23 -4.59
CA HIS A 6 6.70 -0.65 -5.95
C HIS A 6 6.42 -2.15 -6.13
N SER A 7 6.78 -2.98 -5.15
CA SER A 7 6.46 -4.41 -5.15
C SER A 7 4.95 -4.65 -5.13
N SER A 8 4.19 -3.92 -4.30
CA SER A 8 2.73 -4.01 -4.26
C SER A 8 2.10 -3.70 -5.61
N ILE A 9 2.52 -2.61 -6.28
CA ILE A 9 2.04 -2.24 -7.61
C ILE A 9 2.32 -3.35 -8.63
N ASN A 10 3.55 -3.87 -8.65
CA ASN A 10 3.93 -4.93 -9.57
C ASN A 10 3.12 -6.21 -9.33
N ILE A 11 2.86 -6.58 -8.08
CA ILE A 11 2.02 -7.74 -7.74
C ILE A 11 0.59 -7.54 -8.23
N HIS A 12 0.00 -6.35 -8.05
CA HIS A 12 -1.35 -6.07 -8.57
C HIS A 12 -1.42 -6.21 -10.09
N LEU A 13 -0.39 -5.77 -10.81
CA LEU A 13 -0.31 -5.94 -12.26
C LEU A 13 -0.16 -7.41 -12.67
N CYS A 14 0.60 -8.22 -11.92
CA CYS A 14 0.70 -9.66 -12.19
C CYS A 14 -0.61 -10.40 -11.85
N ALA A 15 -1.29 -10.04 -10.78
CA ALA A 15 -2.53 -10.67 -10.33
C ALA A 15 -3.73 -10.32 -11.22
N ASN A 16 -3.78 -9.07 -11.71
CA ASN A 16 -4.81 -8.53 -12.59
C ASN A 16 -4.19 -8.07 -13.91
N TYR A 17 -3.72 -9.03 -14.70
CA TYR A 17 -3.07 -8.83 -15.99
C TYR A 17 -4.06 -8.99 -17.14
N LEU A 18 -3.89 -8.23 -18.22
CA LEU A 18 -4.69 -8.38 -19.45
C LEU A 18 -4.17 -9.57 -20.28
N LEU A 19 -4.88 -10.70 -20.25
CA LEU A 19 -4.49 -11.94 -20.93
C LEU A 19 -4.88 -11.96 -22.42
N SER A 20 -5.90 -11.18 -22.81
CA SER A 20 -6.53 -11.25 -24.13
C SER A 20 -5.72 -10.68 -25.30
N GLU A 21 -4.65 -9.91 -25.04
CA GLU A 21 -3.74 -9.45 -26.12
C GLU A 21 -2.99 -10.62 -26.79
N LYS A 22 -2.78 -11.73 -26.08
CA LYS A 22 -2.04 -12.90 -26.61
C LYS A 22 -2.89 -13.85 -27.47
N SER A 23 -4.21 -13.73 -27.46
CA SER A 23 -5.14 -14.76 -27.99
C SER A 23 -5.94 -14.35 -29.24
N SER A 24 -5.84 -13.11 -29.72
CA SER A 24 -6.65 -12.65 -30.85
C SER A 24 -5.83 -12.35 -32.12
N MET A 25 -5.68 -13.36 -32.98
CA MET A 25 -5.59 -13.12 -34.43
C MET A 25 -6.94 -12.56 -34.90
N GLY A 26 -7.09 -11.23 -34.86
CA GLY A 26 -8.04 -10.49 -35.69
C GLY A 26 -9.44 -10.19 -35.14
N PHE A 27 -9.86 -10.71 -33.99
CA PHE A 27 -11.14 -10.32 -33.37
C PHE A 27 -10.97 -10.06 -31.88
N VAL A 28 -10.83 -8.78 -31.53
CA VAL A 28 -10.74 -8.30 -30.15
C VAL A 28 -12.13 -8.38 -29.52
N SER A 29 -12.28 -9.22 -28.49
CA SER A 29 -13.43 -9.11 -27.58
C SER A 29 -13.44 -7.70 -26.97
N PRO A 30 -14.56 -6.95 -27.00
CA PRO A 30 -14.60 -5.57 -26.48
C PRO A 30 -14.29 -5.49 -24.98
N THR A 31 -14.47 -6.61 -24.27
CA THR A 31 -14.06 -6.77 -22.88
C THR A 31 -12.81 -7.66 -22.85
N GLY A 32 -11.66 -7.06 -22.53
CA GLY A 32 -10.43 -7.80 -22.31
C GLY A 32 -10.57 -8.84 -21.19
N VAL A 33 -9.87 -9.97 -21.32
CA VAL A 33 -9.87 -11.03 -20.29
C VAL A 33 -8.77 -10.69 -19.29
N TRP A 34 -9.16 -10.44 -18.04
CA TRP A 34 -8.24 -10.12 -16.95
C TRP A 34 -8.04 -11.33 -16.04
N GLY A 35 -6.82 -11.56 -15.59
CA GLY A 35 -6.51 -12.64 -14.67
C GLY A 35 -5.06 -12.67 -14.24
N THR A 36 -4.70 -13.72 -13.49
CA THR A 36 -3.35 -13.89 -12.98
C THR A 36 -2.38 -14.32 -14.09
N ASN A 37 -1.28 -13.59 -14.23
CA ASN A 37 -0.17 -13.93 -15.10
C ASN A 37 1.03 -14.38 -14.25
N LEU A 38 1.16 -15.71 -14.10
CA LEU A 38 2.22 -16.32 -13.30
C LEU A 38 3.61 -16.09 -13.92
N ASP A 39 3.73 -16.10 -15.24
CA ASP A 39 5.01 -15.85 -15.93
C ASP A 39 5.54 -14.45 -15.60
N GLU A 40 4.66 -13.45 -15.57
CA GLU A 40 5.05 -12.07 -15.23
C GLU A 40 5.39 -11.92 -13.75
N PHE A 41 4.72 -12.66 -12.87
CA PHE A 41 5.08 -12.73 -11.45
C PHE A 41 6.45 -13.38 -11.26
N GLU A 42 6.69 -14.54 -11.89
CA GLU A 42 7.94 -15.25 -11.83
C GLU A 42 9.08 -14.39 -12.37
N ARG A 43 8.91 -13.78 -13.55
CA ARG A 43 9.90 -12.87 -14.14
C ARG A 43 10.30 -11.73 -13.20
N ARG A 44 9.36 -11.19 -12.42
CA ARG A 44 9.58 -10.03 -11.53
C ARG A 44 10.04 -10.39 -10.12
N PHE A 45 9.85 -11.61 -9.65
CA PHE A 45 10.10 -11.94 -8.24
C PHE A 45 10.86 -13.26 -8.02
N SER A 46 11.03 -14.09 -9.05
CA SER A 46 11.75 -15.36 -8.93
C SER A 46 13.24 -15.11 -8.69
N PRO A 47 13.85 -15.80 -7.72
CA PRO A 47 15.28 -15.70 -7.48
C PRO A 47 16.14 -15.96 -8.72
N HIS A 48 15.66 -16.83 -9.63
CA HIS A 48 16.35 -17.17 -10.87
C HIS A 48 16.37 -16.03 -11.89
N THR A 49 15.29 -15.25 -12.00
CA THR A 49 15.18 -14.18 -13.01
C THR A 49 15.61 -12.81 -12.50
N THR A 50 15.82 -12.67 -11.19
CA THR A 50 16.13 -11.40 -10.54
C THR A 50 17.43 -11.44 -9.73
N ASP A 51 18.30 -12.43 -9.93
CA ASP A 51 19.53 -12.60 -9.15
C ASP A 51 19.30 -12.54 -7.62
N ASN A 52 18.28 -13.25 -7.13
CA ASN A 52 17.79 -13.28 -5.73
C ASN A 52 17.12 -12.00 -5.18
N GLU A 53 17.13 -10.88 -5.91
CA GLU A 53 16.57 -9.60 -5.44
C GLU A 53 15.05 -9.64 -5.19
N GLY A 54 14.29 -10.44 -5.93
CA GLY A 54 12.85 -10.58 -5.77
C GLY A 54 12.43 -10.92 -4.33
N SER A 55 13.22 -11.77 -3.66
CA SER A 55 12.99 -12.13 -2.26
C SER A 55 13.17 -10.92 -1.32
N HIS A 56 14.13 -10.04 -1.59
CA HIS A 56 14.35 -8.80 -0.85
C HIS A 56 13.21 -7.80 -1.07
N TRP A 57 12.70 -7.69 -2.29
CA TRP A 57 11.56 -6.82 -2.61
C TRP A 57 10.27 -7.28 -1.92
N LEU A 58 10.03 -8.59 -1.87
CA LEU A 58 8.90 -9.15 -1.10
C LEU A 58 9.05 -8.91 0.40
N ARG A 59 10.26 -9.03 0.98
CA ARG A 59 10.50 -8.63 2.38
C ARG A 59 10.21 -7.15 2.61
N ASN A 60 10.56 -6.29 1.65
CA ASN A 60 10.26 -4.85 1.72
C ASN A 60 8.76 -4.54 1.64
N LEU A 61 7.98 -5.38 0.95
CA LEU A 61 6.51 -5.31 0.95
C LEU A 61 5.96 -5.61 2.35
N TYR A 62 6.39 -6.72 2.97
CA TYR A 62 5.99 -7.05 4.35
C TYR A 62 6.42 -5.96 5.34
N PHE A 63 7.60 -5.38 5.16
CA PHE A 63 8.04 -4.25 5.97
C PHE A 63 7.09 -3.04 5.84
N ALA A 64 6.69 -2.67 4.62
CA ALA A 64 5.73 -1.58 4.41
C ALA A 64 4.38 -1.90 5.07
N TYR A 65 3.89 -3.13 4.90
CA TYR A 65 2.66 -3.62 5.54
C TYR A 65 2.73 -3.50 7.07
N LEU A 66 3.82 -3.94 7.70
CA LEU A 66 3.96 -3.88 9.16
C LEU A 66 4.04 -2.45 9.69
N VAL A 67 4.64 -1.53 8.95
CA VAL A 67 4.68 -0.10 9.30
C VAL A 67 3.27 0.51 9.25
N GLU A 68 2.50 0.23 8.19
CA GLU A 68 1.11 0.70 8.07
C GLU A 68 0.19 0.07 9.12
N LEU A 69 0.33 -1.24 9.35
CA LEU A 69 -0.40 -1.97 10.38
C LEU A 69 -0.14 -1.39 11.78
N ARG A 70 1.11 -1.02 12.08
CA ARG A 70 1.46 -0.38 13.35
C ARG A 70 0.85 1.01 13.48
N ALA A 71 0.84 1.79 12.39
CA ALA A 71 0.20 3.11 12.40
C ALA A 71 -1.30 2.98 12.66
N LEU A 72 -1.97 2.02 12.02
CA LEU A 72 -3.38 1.70 12.27
C LEU A 72 -3.65 1.33 13.73
N ALA A 73 -2.82 0.45 14.32
CA ALA A 73 -2.92 0.08 15.73
C ALA A 73 -2.79 1.32 16.66
N LYS A 74 -1.88 2.25 16.35
CA LYS A 74 -1.69 3.48 17.14
C LYS A 74 -2.87 4.46 17.05
N VAL A 75 -3.49 4.59 15.88
CA VAL A 75 -4.62 5.52 15.67
C VAL A 75 -5.98 4.87 15.97
N ALA A 76 -6.00 3.57 16.31
CA ALA A 76 -7.22 2.81 16.60
C ALA A 76 -8.17 3.48 17.61
N PRO A 77 -7.70 4.09 18.73
CA PRO A 77 -8.59 4.77 19.66
C PRO A 77 -9.32 5.97 19.04
N TYR A 78 -8.63 6.72 18.17
CA TYR A 78 -9.20 7.86 17.45
C TYR A 78 -10.26 7.39 16.44
N LEU A 79 -9.90 6.44 15.56
CA LEU A 79 -10.81 5.92 14.54
C LEU A 79 -12.04 5.21 15.13
N SER A 80 -11.90 4.56 16.29
CA SER A 80 -13.02 3.91 16.98
C SER A 80 -14.07 4.89 17.51
N SER A 81 -13.64 6.13 17.80
CA SER A 81 -14.52 7.21 18.26
C SER A 81 -15.11 8.04 17.13
N GLU A 82 -14.49 8.03 15.95
CA GLU A 82 -14.86 8.86 14.81
C GLU A 82 -16.29 8.59 14.31
N GLU A 83 -16.88 9.60 13.68
CA GLU A 83 -18.15 9.48 12.95
C GLU A 83 -17.87 9.49 11.45
N TYR A 84 -18.44 8.53 10.74
CA TYR A 84 -18.31 8.42 9.29
C TYR A 84 -19.62 8.85 8.65
N PHE A 85 -19.64 10.03 8.03
CA PHE A 85 -20.85 10.61 7.46
C PHE A 85 -20.87 10.49 5.94
N THR A 86 -21.83 9.73 5.42
CA THR A 86 -22.11 9.60 3.98
C THR A 86 -23.45 10.24 3.60
N GLY A 87 -24.25 10.65 4.59
CA GLY A 87 -25.64 11.09 4.42
C GLY A 87 -26.66 9.96 4.50
N GLN A 88 -26.22 8.72 4.72
CA GLN A 88 -27.07 7.55 4.88
C GLN A 88 -26.83 6.87 6.24
N ASP A 89 -27.74 7.09 7.20
CA ASP A 89 -27.60 6.61 8.59
C ASP A 89 -27.30 5.12 8.74
N LYS A 90 -27.81 4.30 7.82
CA LYS A 90 -27.57 2.84 7.84
C LYS A 90 -26.13 2.53 7.45
N GLU A 91 -25.65 3.10 6.34
CA GLU A 91 -24.28 2.89 5.85
C GLU A 91 -23.26 3.45 6.84
N ASP A 92 -23.54 4.60 7.45
CA ASP A 92 -22.67 5.25 8.44
C ASP A 92 -22.47 4.35 9.69
N LYS A 93 -23.54 3.70 10.15
CA LYS A 93 -23.47 2.72 11.25
C LYS A 93 -22.70 1.47 10.84
N GLU A 94 -23.02 0.89 9.69
CA GLU A 94 -22.35 -0.30 9.17
C GLU A 94 -20.84 -0.07 9.00
N LEU A 95 -20.46 1.09 8.45
CA LEU A 95 -19.06 1.49 8.31
C LEU A 95 -18.37 1.63 9.66
N LYS A 96 -19.01 2.25 10.66
CA LYS A 96 -18.46 2.36 12.01
C LYS A 96 -18.22 1.01 12.67
N PHE A 97 -19.12 0.04 12.47
CA PHE A 97 -18.93 -1.33 12.96
C PHE A 97 -17.78 -2.03 12.23
N ALA A 98 -17.74 -1.96 10.89
CA ALA A 98 -16.70 -2.59 10.09
C ALA A 98 -15.29 -2.06 10.43
N VAL A 99 -15.16 -0.75 10.66
CA VAL A 99 -13.88 -0.16 11.09
C VAL A 99 -13.48 -0.68 12.47
N LYS A 100 -14.41 -0.74 13.43
CA LYS A 100 -14.11 -1.27 14.77
C LYS A 100 -13.68 -2.73 14.73
N ASP A 101 -14.35 -3.56 13.93
CA ASP A 101 -13.99 -4.97 13.77
C ASP A 101 -12.59 -5.12 13.16
N LEU A 102 -12.27 -4.34 12.13
CA LEU A 102 -10.92 -4.30 11.55
C LEU A 102 -9.87 -3.90 12.60
N LEU A 103 -10.12 -2.84 13.37
CA LEU A 103 -9.18 -2.36 14.39
C LEU A 103 -8.97 -3.38 15.51
N SER A 104 -10.03 -4.07 15.93
CA SER A 104 -9.95 -5.18 16.89
C SER A 104 -9.00 -6.28 16.41
N VAL A 105 -9.11 -6.70 15.14
CA VAL A 105 -8.19 -7.70 14.58
C VAL A 105 -6.75 -7.19 14.58
N ILE A 106 -6.54 -5.92 14.21
CA ILE A 106 -5.21 -5.31 14.21
C ILE A 106 -4.60 -5.32 15.62
N GLU A 107 -5.35 -4.90 16.65
CA GLU A 107 -4.87 -4.83 18.03
C GLU A 107 -4.50 -6.20 18.62
N THR A 108 -5.11 -7.29 18.15
CA THR A 108 -4.75 -8.65 18.58
C THR A 108 -3.42 -9.15 18.02
N PHE A 109 -2.83 -8.46 17.04
CA PHE A 109 -1.60 -8.90 16.40
C PHE A 109 -0.37 -8.65 17.30
N PRO A 110 0.34 -9.69 17.79
CA PRO A 110 1.33 -9.55 18.85
C PRO A 110 2.66 -8.92 18.39
N SER A 111 2.93 -8.88 17.09
CA SER A 111 4.25 -8.54 16.53
C SER A 111 4.20 -7.35 15.59
N HIS A 112 3.64 -6.24 16.05
CA HIS A 112 3.76 -5.00 15.28
C HIS A 112 5.22 -4.55 15.15
N PHE A 113 5.52 -3.84 14.06
CA PHE A 113 6.84 -3.23 13.84
C PHE A 113 7.29 -2.43 15.07
N ASN A 114 8.47 -2.74 15.62
CA ASN A 114 9.01 -2.00 16.75
C ASN A 114 9.51 -0.63 16.28
N GLU A 115 8.76 0.44 16.57
CA GLU A 115 9.10 1.79 16.14
C GLU A 115 10.36 2.32 16.79
N SER A 116 10.75 1.80 17.95
CA SER A 116 12.00 2.18 18.60
C SER A 116 13.22 1.75 17.79
N VAL A 117 13.06 1.01 16.69
CA VAL A 117 14.14 0.72 15.75
C VAL A 117 14.28 1.83 14.70
N MET A 118 13.20 2.55 14.41
CA MET A 118 13.15 3.59 13.36
C MET A 118 13.11 5.03 13.90
N PHE A 119 12.51 5.24 15.08
CA PHE A 119 12.24 6.56 15.66
C PHE A 119 12.80 6.75 17.08
N SER A 120 13.74 5.91 17.52
CA SER A 120 14.46 6.08 18.79
C SER A 120 15.49 7.21 18.72
N GLY A 121 15.11 8.44 19.08
CA GLY A 121 16.08 9.53 19.01
C GLY A 121 15.71 10.89 19.58
N GLY A 122 14.55 11.07 20.22
CA GLY A 122 14.16 12.38 20.76
C GLY A 122 14.15 13.48 19.68
N THR A 123 15.05 14.45 19.73
CA THR A 123 15.16 15.51 18.71
C THR A 123 15.59 15.03 17.33
N SER A 124 16.38 13.95 17.23
CA SER A 124 16.77 13.39 15.92
C SER A 124 15.63 12.65 15.22
N SER A 125 14.69 12.06 15.98
CA SER A 125 13.51 11.41 15.40
C SER A 125 12.49 12.40 14.84
N ILE A 126 12.38 13.60 15.44
CA ILE A 126 11.55 14.70 14.91
C ILE A 126 12.09 15.17 13.55
N LYS A 127 13.42 15.34 13.44
CA LYS A 127 14.05 15.72 12.16
C LYS A 127 13.82 14.66 11.10
N LEU A 128 14.03 13.39 11.45
CA LEU A 128 13.81 12.25 10.55
C LEU A 128 12.34 12.18 10.08
N LYS A 129 11.37 12.39 10.97
CA LYS A 129 9.94 12.44 10.64
C LYS A 129 9.61 13.56 9.66
N ASN A 130 10.19 14.75 9.85
CA ASN A 130 10.01 15.87 8.93
C ASN A 130 10.63 15.59 7.56
N GLU A 131 11.83 15.00 7.51
CA GLU A 131 12.49 14.59 6.27
C GLU A 131 11.63 13.56 5.52
N PHE A 132 11.12 12.54 6.21
CA PHE A 132 10.19 11.57 5.61
C PHE A 132 8.96 12.26 5.01
N ARG A 133 8.30 13.14 5.76
CA ARG A 133 7.14 13.89 5.26
C ARG A 133 7.47 14.67 4.00
N GLU A 134 8.60 15.38 3.98
CA GLU A 134 9.04 16.15 2.82
C GLU A 134 9.30 15.25 1.60
N LYS A 135 10.00 14.13 1.80
CA LYS A 135 10.27 13.17 0.72
C LYS A 135 8.98 12.57 0.15
N PHE A 136 8.02 12.18 0.98
CA PHE A 136 6.73 11.66 0.50
C PHE A 136 5.90 12.72 -0.22
N MET A 137 5.93 13.99 0.22
CA MET A 137 5.30 15.09 -0.53
C MET A 137 5.97 15.32 -1.89
N ASN A 138 7.29 15.21 -1.97
CA ASN A 138 8.01 15.32 -3.23
C ASN A 138 7.71 14.13 -4.16
N ILE A 139 7.58 12.91 -3.63
CA ILE A 139 7.13 11.75 -4.42
C ILE A 139 5.71 11.98 -4.95
N SER A 140 4.81 12.56 -4.15
CA SER A 140 3.45 12.89 -4.60
C SER A 140 3.45 13.87 -5.79
N LYS A 141 4.37 14.85 -5.80
CA LYS A 141 4.58 15.74 -6.96
C LYS A 141 5.12 14.98 -8.18
N ILE A 142 6.00 14.00 -8.00
CA ILE A 142 6.48 13.15 -9.11
C ILE A 142 5.33 12.38 -9.75
N MET A 143 4.32 11.96 -8.97
CA MET A 143 3.14 11.29 -9.51
C MET A 143 2.32 12.18 -10.46
N ASP A 144 2.45 13.51 -10.40
CA ASP A 144 1.82 14.41 -11.38
C ASP A 144 2.41 14.30 -12.78
N CYS A 145 3.61 13.75 -12.92
CA CYS A 145 4.27 13.50 -14.20
C CYS A 145 3.95 12.12 -14.80
N VAL A 146 3.14 11.29 -14.12
CA VAL A 146 2.78 9.95 -14.59
C VAL A 146 1.62 10.05 -15.59
N GLY A 147 1.86 9.67 -16.85
CA GLY A 147 0.86 9.77 -17.92
C GLY A 147 -0.26 8.72 -17.89
N CYS A 148 -0.12 7.66 -17.11
CA CYS A 148 -1.18 6.67 -16.88
C CYS A 148 -2.11 7.16 -15.76
N ASP A 149 -3.37 7.50 -16.07
CA ASP A 149 -4.31 8.08 -15.09
C ASP A 149 -4.58 7.16 -13.90
N LYS A 150 -4.83 5.87 -14.14
CA LYS A 150 -5.03 4.89 -13.06
C LYS A 150 -3.78 4.77 -12.20
N CYS A 151 -2.60 4.75 -12.81
CA CYS A 151 -1.33 4.64 -12.11
C CYS A 151 -1.06 5.89 -11.26
N ARG A 152 -1.38 7.08 -11.78
CA ARG A 152 -1.30 8.36 -11.07
C ARG A 152 -2.25 8.40 -9.87
N LEU A 153 -3.51 7.97 -10.05
CA LEU A 153 -4.50 7.90 -8.97
C LEU A 153 -4.01 7.00 -7.83
N TRP A 154 -3.65 5.75 -8.14
CA TRP A 154 -3.19 4.79 -7.13
C TRP A 154 -1.85 5.20 -6.52
N GLY A 155 -0.92 5.72 -7.32
CA GLY A 155 0.36 6.23 -6.86
C GLY A 155 0.19 7.36 -5.85
N LYS A 156 -0.68 8.33 -6.12
CA LYS A 156 -0.99 9.41 -5.16
C LYS A 156 -1.65 8.88 -3.90
N LEU A 157 -2.65 8.02 -4.02
CA LEU A 157 -3.37 7.44 -2.89
C LEU A 157 -2.42 6.69 -1.96
N GLN A 158 -1.59 5.80 -2.51
CA GLN A 158 -0.67 4.99 -1.71
C GLN A 158 0.44 5.83 -1.07
N VAL A 159 1.03 6.78 -1.80
CA VAL A 159 2.06 7.69 -1.25
C VAL A 159 1.49 8.55 -0.12
N GLN A 160 0.26 9.05 -0.27
CA GLN A 160 -0.42 9.81 0.77
C GLN A 160 -0.75 8.95 1.99
N GLY A 161 -1.21 7.71 1.78
CA GLY A 161 -1.46 6.74 2.85
C GLY A 161 -0.20 6.44 3.66
N MET A 162 0.91 6.13 2.98
CA MET A 162 2.21 5.90 3.63
C MET A 162 2.71 7.14 4.38
N GLY A 163 2.57 8.32 3.79
CA GLY A 163 2.90 9.59 4.46
C GLY A 163 2.05 9.83 5.72
N THR A 164 0.78 9.42 5.69
CA THR A 164 -0.14 9.49 6.84
C THR A 164 0.25 8.49 7.92
N ALA A 165 0.60 7.26 7.55
CA ALA A 165 1.10 6.26 8.49
C ALA A 165 2.35 6.77 9.22
N LEU A 166 3.33 7.33 8.50
CA LEU A 166 4.53 7.94 9.09
C LEU A 166 4.25 9.19 9.92
N LYS A 167 3.15 9.90 9.65
CA LYS A 167 2.70 11.03 10.47
C LYS A 167 2.14 10.55 11.81
N ILE A 168 1.44 9.40 11.82
CA ILE A 168 0.85 8.80 13.03
C ILE A 168 1.94 8.24 13.95
N LEU A 169 2.90 7.51 13.39
CA LEU A 169 4.02 6.91 14.12
C LEU A 169 4.91 7.98 14.78
#